data_AF-A0AA40BWJ8-F1
#
_entry.id   AF-A0AA40BWJ8-F1
#
_cell.length_a   1.000
_cell.length_b   1.000
_cell.length_c   1.000
_cell.angle_alpha   90.00
_cell.angle_beta   90.00
_cell.angle_gamma   90.00
#
_symmetry.space_group_name_H-M   'P 1'
#
loop_
_entity.id
_entity.type
_entity.pdbx_description
1 polymer ?
#
loop_
_entity_poly.entity_id
_entity_poly.type
_entity_poly.pdbx_seq_one_letter_code
_entity_poly.pdbx_strand_id
1 'polypeptide(L)'
;MAIAIPSIACLGVIGRNNNPLHVSVFPSYDPTTNSFAPLRTPLQFSLLLSSTLDVFEQRARQNAANATGLTGDYGLLHAIDERLASYGFETNTGVKFVVVVDMRGRRVDGAVLGGRAAGVGAVGLREGEMKPVFKAMQTAYVKLLQNPFYDPDEHSPPTGSGGKKIVSRKFAEDMRRIGESWTPGVTAL
;
A
#
# COMPACT_ATOMS: atom_id res chain seq x y z
N MET A 1 27.99 1.50 9.30
CA MET A 1 27.48 0.82 8.09
C MET A 1 26.09 1.39 7.83
N ALA A 2 25.86 2.09 6.72
CA ALA A 2 24.54 2.68 6.43
C ALA A 2 23.55 1.54 6.16
N ILE A 3 22.50 1.45 6.96
CA ILE A 3 21.46 0.43 6.79
C ILE A 3 20.36 1.08 5.94
N ALA A 4 20.01 0.43 4.84
CA ALA A 4 18.84 0.84 4.06
C ALA A 4 17.60 0.33 4.79
N ILE A 5 16.73 1.25 5.20
CA ILE A 5 15.44 0.96 5.81
C ILE A 5 14.40 0.89 4.69
N PRO A 6 13.55 -0.14 4.69
CA PRO A 6 12.35 -0.17 3.87
C PRO A 6 11.47 1.07 4.05
N SER A 7 10.98 1.66 2.97
CA SER A 7 10.00 2.76 3.01
C SER A 7 8.86 2.53 2.02
N ILE A 8 7.70 3.14 2.26
CA ILE A 8 6.57 3.05 1.33
C ILE A 8 6.88 3.90 0.10
N ALA A 9 6.76 3.29 -1.08
CA ALA A 9 6.93 3.94 -2.38
C ALA A 9 5.59 4.33 -3.00
N CYS A 10 4.54 3.55 -2.79
CA CYS A 10 3.20 3.83 -3.32
C CYS A 10 2.10 3.23 -2.43
N LEU A 11 1.01 3.99 -2.24
CA LEU A 11 -0.23 3.52 -1.64
C LEU A 11 -1.35 3.56 -2.68
N GLY A 12 -2.00 2.43 -2.91
CA GLY A 12 -3.12 2.28 -3.82
C GLY A 12 -4.39 1.87 -3.09
N VAL A 13 -5.50 2.51 -3.43
CA VAL A 13 -6.85 2.09 -3.03
C VAL A 13 -7.61 1.75 -4.30
N ILE A 14 -8.13 0.53 -4.38
CA ILE A 14 -8.87 0.02 -5.52
C ILE A 14 -10.28 -0.35 -5.07
N GLY A 15 -11.28 0.11 -5.81
CA GLY A 15 -12.69 -0.14 -5.52
C GLY A 15 -13.09 -1.60 -5.75
N ARG A 16 -14.33 -1.92 -5.35
CA ARG A 16 -14.92 -3.25 -5.57
C ARG A 16 -14.93 -3.64 -7.05
N ASN A 17 -15.18 -2.67 -7.92
CA ASN A 17 -15.27 -2.89 -9.37
C ASN A 17 -13.91 -2.76 -10.06
N ASN A 18 -12.81 -3.02 -9.34
CA ASN A 18 -11.43 -3.00 -9.84
C ASN A 18 -11.00 -1.64 -10.42
N ASN A 19 -11.67 -0.56 -10.03
CA ASN A 19 -11.35 0.80 -10.46
C ASN A 19 -10.39 1.47 -9.45
N PRO A 20 -9.33 2.17 -9.92
CA PRO A 20 -8.40 2.83 -9.02
C PRO A 20 -9.05 4.06 -8.39
N LEU A 21 -9.35 3.99 -7.09
CA LEU A 21 -9.97 5.07 -6.32
C LEU A 21 -8.96 6.14 -5.94
N HIS A 22 -7.77 5.73 -5.50
CA HIS A 22 -6.72 6.66 -5.07
C HIS A 22 -5.33 6.03 -5.22
N VAL A 23 -4.36 6.84 -5.67
CA VAL A 23 -2.95 6.45 -5.77
C VAL A 23 -2.11 7.59 -5.21
N SER A 24 -1.35 7.30 -4.17
CA SER A 24 -0.38 8.22 -3.55
C SER A 24 1.02 7.67 -3.77
N VAL A 25 1.86 8.43 -4.46
CA VAL A 25 3.27 8.06 -4.74
C VAL A 25 4.17 8.85 -3.81
N PHE A 26 5.15 8.16 -3.23
CA PHE A 26 6.11 8.73 -2.30
C PHE A 26 7.51 8.70 -2.93
N PRO A 27 8.29 9.79 -2.79
CA PRO A 27 9.67 9.77 -3.23
C PRO A 27 10.46 8.79 -2.37
N SER A 28 11.26 7.95 -3.02
CA SER A 28 12.17 7.01 -2.34
C SER A 28 13.61 7.44 -2.57
N TYR A 29 14.51 7.02 -1.69
CA TYR A 29 15.92 7.36 -1.82
C TYR A 29 16.57 6.56 -2.97
N ASP A 30 17.20 7.25 -3.92
CA ASP A 30 18.00 6.61 -4.97
C ASP A 30 19.51 6.63 -4.60
N PRO A 31 20.15 5.46 -4.40
CA PRO A 31 21.57 5.40 -4.05
C PRO A 31 22.51 5.85 -5.17
N THR A 32 22.06 5.89 -6.43
CA THR A 32 22.91 6.25 -7.57
C THR A 32 23.03 7.76 -7.74
N THR A 33 21.92 8.49 -7.55
CA THR A 33 21.85 9.94 -7.69
C THR A 33 21.89 10.68 -6.35
N ASN A 34 21.87 9.95 -5.23
CA ASN A 34 21.84 10.48 -3.86
C ASN A 34 20.70 11.50 -3.64
N SER A 35 19.57 11.30 -4.33
CA SER A 35 18.43 12.20 -4.36
C SER A 35 17.14 11.47 -4.00
N PHE A 36 16.12 12.22 -3.57
CA PHE A 36 14.78 11.71 -3.34
C PHE A 36 13.94 11.91 -4.60
N ALA A 37 13.79 10.85 -5.38
CA ALA A 37 13.00 10.85 -6.59
C ALA A 37 11.96 9.72 -6.55
N PRO A 38 10.78 9.89 -7.17
CA PRO A 38 9.89 8.76 -7.38
C PRO A 38 10.61 7.74 -8.27
N LEU A 39 10.74 6.50 -7.79
CA LEU A 39 11.44 5.43 -8.52
C LEU A 39 10.84 5.14 -9.90
N ARG A 40 9.55 5.41 -10.04
CA ARG A 40 8.75 5.15 -11.24
C ARG A 40 7.75 6.28 -11.46
N THR A 41 7.30 6.41 -12.69
CA THR A 41 6.26 7.40 -13.03
C THR A 41 4.91 7.00 -12.42
N PRO A 42 3.98 7.93 -12.18
CA PRO A 42 2.65 7.62 -11.69
C PRO A 42 1.89 6.61 -12.56
N LEU A 43 2.10 6.65 -13.89
CA LEU A 43 1.52 5.69 -14.83
C LEU A 43 2.09 4.28 -14.63
N GLN A 44 3.40 4.16 -14.45
CA GLN A 44 4.03 2.87 -14.17
C GLN A 44 3.52 2.28 -12.85
N PHE A 45 3.34 3.09 -11.80
CA PHE A 45 2.73 2.62 -10.56
C PHE A 45 1.26 2.20 -10.76
N SER A 46 0.49 2.94 -11.57
CA SER A 46 -0.87 2.53 -11.92
C SER A 46 -0.91 1.18 -12.63
N LEU A 47 0.03 0.93 -13.55
CA LEU A 47 0.14 -0.36 -14.24
C LEU A 47 0.49 -1.49 -13.26
N LEU A 48 1.41 -1.24 -12.33
CA LEU A 48 1.78 -2.20 -11.29
C LEU A 48 0.60 -2.53 -10.39
N LEU A 49 -0.16 -1.51 -9.95
CA LEU A 49 -1.39 -1.70 -9.17
C LEU A 49 -2.41 -2.53 -9.94
N SER A 50 -2.63 -2.25 -11.23
CA SER A 50 -3.52 -3.06 -12.05
C SER A 50 -3.06 -4.50 -12.17
N SER A 51 -1.76 -4.76 -12.32
CA SER A 51 -1.22 -6.13 -12.37
C SER A 51 -1.43 -6.90 -11.06
N THR A 52 -1.52 -6.23 -9.91
CA THR A 52 -1.81 -6.92 -8.65
C THR A 52 -3.23 -7.50 -8.58
N LEU A 53 -4.17 -7.01 -9.41
CA LEU A 53 -5.55 -7.48 -9.43
C LEU A 53 -5.69 -8.93 -9.84
N ASP A 54 -4.86 -9.40 -10.76
CA ASP A 54 -4.86 -10.80 -11.19
C ASP A 54 -4.49 -11.73 -10.03
N VAL A 55 -3.55 -11.30 -9.19
CA VAL A 55 -3.14 -12.03 -7.98
C VAL A 55 -4.26 -12.05 -6.94
N PHE A 56 -4.96 -10.93 -6.75
CA PHE A 56 -6.15 -10.88 -5.89
C PHE A 56 -7.22 -11.83 -6.38
N GLU A 57 -7.54 -11.84 -7.68
CA GLU A 57 -8.54 -12.73 -8.24
C GLU A 57 -8.14 -14.21 -8.10
N GLN A 58 -6.88 -14.55 -8.39
CA GLN A 58 -6.38 -15.91 -8.27
C GLN A 58 -6.47 -16.42 -6.82
N ARG A 59 -6.07 -15.60 -5.85
CA ARG A 59 -6.12 -15.96 -4.42
C ARG A 59 -7.56 -15.96 -3.89
N ALA A 60 -8.43 -15.07 -4.37
CA ALA A 60 -9.85 -15.09 -4.03
C ALA A 60 -10.52 -16.39 -4.49
N ARG A 61 -10.22 -16.87 -5.72
CA ARG A 61 -10.70 -18.16 -6.22
C ARG A 61 -10.19 -19.34 -5.39
N GLN A 62 -8.92 -19.31 -4.96
CA GLN A 62 -8.35 -20.34 -4.09
C GLN A 62 -9.01 -20.33 -2.70
N ASN A 63 -9.22 -19.16 -2.11
CA ASN A 63 -9.87 -19.01 -0.81
C ASN A 63 -11.33 -19.49 -0.85
N ALA A 64 -12.06 -19.19 -1.93
CA ALA A 64 -13.40 -19.70 -2.17
C ALA A 64 -13.43 -21.22 -2.28
N ALA A 65 -12.43 -21.83 -2.94
CA ALA A 65 -12.30 -23.29 -3.02
C ALA A 65 -12.00 -23.94 -1.66
N ASN A 66 -11.26 -23.25 -0.79
CA ASN A 66 -10.86 -23.75 0.53
C ASN A 66 -11.84 -23.40 1.66
N ALA A 67 -12.98 -22.77 1.36
CA ALA A 67 -13.95 -22.25 2.33
C ALA A 67 -13.36 -21.34 3.42
N THR A 68 -12.17 -20.79 3.20
CA THR A 68 -11.54 -19.79 4.05
C THR A 68 -12.08 -18.42 3.62
N GLY A 69 -12.68 -17.67 4.55
CA GLY A 69 -13.47 -16.47 4.26
C GLY A 69 -12.80 -15.43 3.33
N LEU A 70 -13.64 -14.59 2.70
CA LEU A 70 -13.27 -13.64 1.65
C LEU A 70 -12.51 -12.40 2.14
N THR A 71 -12.41 -12.17 3.46
CA THR A 71 -11.73 -10.99 4.01
C THR A 71 -10.40 -11.41 4.60
N GLY A 72 -9.33 -10.72 4.22
CA GLY A 72 -8.02 -11.13 4.69
C GLY A 72 -6.87 -10.25 4.27
N ASP A 73 -5.81 -10.38 5.05
CA ASP A 73 -4.47 -9.99 4.65
C ASP A 73 -4.01 -10.97 3.57
N TYR A 74 -3.85 -10.48 2.34
CA TYR A 74 -3.30 -11.29 1.26
C TYR A 74 -1.78 -11.30 1.35
N GLY A 75 -1.16 -10.47 2.20
CA GLY A 75 0.28 -10.45 2.38
C GLY A 75 1.02 -9.98 1.14
N LEU A 76 2.19 -10.58 0.89
CA LEU A 76 3.00 -10.29 -0.29
C LEU A 76 2.27 -10.74 -1.56
N LEU A 77 1.90 -9.80 -2.41
CA LEU A 77 1.27 -10.07 -3.70
C LEU A 77 2.33 -10.39 -4.76
N HIS A 78 3.25 -9.46 -4.96
CA HIS A 78 4.26 -9.55 -6.00
C HIS A 78 5.54 -8.80 -5.60
N ALA A 79 6.68 -9.49 -5.65
CA ALA A 79 8.00 -8.87 -5.63
C ALA A 79 8.31 -8.42 -7.07
N ILE A 80 8.10 -7.12 -7.33
CA ILE A 80 8.18 -6.53 -8.67
C ILE A 80 9.63 -6.48 -9.15
N ASP A 81 10.54 -6.16 -8.24
CA ASP A 81 11.96 -5.99 -8.51
C ASP A 81 12.75 -6.30 -7.24
N GLU A 82 14.09 -6.30 -7.30
CA GLU A 82 14.94 -6.45 -6.10
C GLU A 82 14.69 -5.36 -5.03
N ARG A 83 14.09 -4.24 -5.45
CA ARG A 83 13.76 -3.11 -4.59
C ARG A 83 12.28 -3.05 -4.19
N LEU A 84 11.36 -3.40 -5.08
CA LEU A 84 9.94 -3.14 -4.88
C LEU A 84 9.15 -4.41 -4.54
N ALA A 85 8.46 -4.39 -3.41
CA ALA A 85 7.53 -5.42 -3.00
C ALA A 85 6.12 -4.84 -2.82
N SER A 86 5.11 -5.51 -3.37
CA SER A 86 3.71 -5.13 -3.22
C SER A 86 3.00 -6.04 -2.23
N TYR A 87 2.27 -5.43 -1.31
CA TYR A 87 1.46 -6.08 -0.29
C TYR A 87 -0.01 -5.73 -0.49
N GLY A 88 -0.90 -6.66 -0.17
CA GLY A 88 -2.32 -6.54 -0.43
C GLY A 88 -3.20 -6.86 0.75
N PHE A 89 -4.28 -6.11 0.89
CA PHE A 89 -5.34 -6.38 1.86
C PHE A 89 -6.70 -6.17 1.22
N GLU A 90 -7.62 -7.12 1.38
CA GLU A 90 -9.00 -6.98 0.90
C GLU A 90 -9.98 -6.91 2.07
N THR A 91 -10.79 -5.86 2.05
CA THR A 91 -11.88 -5.68 3.01
C THR A 91 -13.07 -6.56 2.65
N ASN A 92 -13.94 -6.82 3.63
CA ASN A 92 -15.22 -7.51 3.43
C ASN A 92 -16.14 -6.78 2.43
N THR A 93 -15.94 -5.49 2.21
CA THR A 93 -16.66 -4.71 1.20
C THR A 93 -16.12 -4.89 -0.23
N GLY A 94 -15.04 -5.64 -0.44
CA GLY A 94 -14.40 -5.84 -1.75
C GLY A 94 -13.48 -4.70 -2.19
N VAL A 95 -13.28 -3.69 -1.32
CA VAL A 95 -12.24 -2.66 -1.51
C VAL A 95 -10.88 -3.28 -1.20
N LYS A 96 -9.93 -3.07 -2.11
CA LYS A 96 -8.58 -3.63 -2.06
C LYS A 96 -7.59 -2.51 -1.76
N PHE A 97 -6.77 -2.69 -0.72
CA PHE A 97 -5.66 -1.82 -0.38
C PHE A 97 -4.37 -2.48 -0.84
N VAL A 98 -3.54 -1.70 -1.53
CA VAL A 98 -2.24 -2.15 -2.02
C VAL A 98 -1.17 -1.20 -1.52
N VAL A 99 -0.12 -1.75 -0.93
CA VAL A 99 1.03 -0.99 -0.46
C VAL A 99 2.27 -1.50 -1.17
N VAL A 100 2.96 -0.60 -1.88
CA VAL A 100 4.25 -0.90 -2.50
C VAL A 100 5.35 -0.34 -1.62
N VAL A 101 6.25 -1.21 -1.18
CA VAL A 101 7.39 -0.90 -0.32
C VAL A 101 8.67 -0.99 -1.14
N ASP A 102 9.52 0.03 -1.04
CA ASP A 102 10.92 -0.03 -1.47
C ASP A 102 11.78 -0.55 -0.31
N MET A 103 12.33 -1.75 -0.46
CA MET A 103 13.23 -2.39 0.51
C MET A 103 14.52 -1.60 0.75
N ARG A 104 14.87 -0.64 -0.11
CA ARG A 104 16.05 0.22 0.04
C ARG A 104 15.71 1.70 0.26
N GLY A 105 14.46 2.01 0.63
CA GLY A 105 13.87 3.32 0.41
C GLY A 105 14.31 4.48 1.31
N ARG A 106 14.96 4.24 2.46
CA ARG A 106 15.55 5.30 3.30
C ARG A 106 16.92 4.90 3.84
N ARG A 107 17.95 5.74 3.70
CA ARG A 107 19.22 5.55 4.42
C ARG A 107 19.15 6.23 5.77
N VAL A 108 19.47 5.50 6.84
CA VAL A 108 19.62 6.06 8.18
C VAL A 108 20.99 5.66 8.73
N ASP A 109 21.65 6.58 9.40
CA ASP A 109 22.86 6.27 10.15
C ASP A 109 22.53 5.25 11.25
N GLY A 110 23.23 4.12 11.25
CA GLY A 110 22.95 2.95 12.09
C GLY A 110 23.00 3.18 13.60
N ALA A 111 23.26 4.42 14.06
CA ALA A 111 23.22 4.82 15.46
C ALA A 111 21.81 5.20 15.96
N VAL A 112 20.88 5.58 15.07
CA VAL A 112 19.54 6.09 15.45
C VAL A 112 18.51 4.98 15.62
N LEU A 113 18.74 3.82 14.99
CA LEU A 113 17.85 2.68 15.10
C LEU A 113 18.30 1.81 16.26
N GLY A 114 17.68 1.99 17.43
CA GLY A 114 17.79 1.02 18.52
C GLY A 114 17.62 -0.41 17.99
N GLY A 115 18.37 -1.37 18.55
CA GLY A 115 18.73 -2.68 17.96
C GLY A 115 17.62 -3.61 17.41
N ARG A 116 16.37 -3.16 17.33
CA ARG A 116 15.24 -3.82 16.65
C ARG A 116 15.26 -3.70 15.13
N ALA A 117 15.90 -2.68 14.54
CA ALA A 117 16.00 -2.55 13.07
C ALA A 117 17.22 -3.26 12.47
N ALA A 118 18.20 -3.66 13.30
CA ALA A 118 19.46 -4.26 12.84
C ALA A 118 19.28 -5.65 12.19
N GLY A 119 18.13 -6.31 12.39
CA GLY A 119 17.78 -7.59 11.75
C GLY A 119 16.97 -7.46 10.45
N VAL A 120 16.44 -6.27 10.12
CA VAL A 120 15.52 -6.06 8.98
C VAL A 120 16.28 -5.90 7.66
N GLY A 121 17.58 -5.60 7.71
CA GLY A 121 18.43 -5.46 6.52
C GLY A 121 18.86 -6.78 5.86
N ALA A 122 18.62 -7.93 6.50
CA ALA A 122 19.10 -9.23 6.02
C ALA A 122 18.00 -10.27 5.77
N VAL A 123 16.80 -10.08 6.35
CA VAL A 123 15.67 -11.00 6.23
C VAL A 123 14.45 -10.13 5.96
N GLY A 124 13.88 -10.24 4.76
CA GLY A 124 12.89 -9.30 4.23
C GLY A 124 11.74 -8.93 5.17
N LEU A 125 11.11 -7.79 4.85
CA LEU A 125 9.99 -7.23 5.60
C LEU A 125 8.93 -8.30 5.92
N ARG A 126 8.65 -8.50 7.20
CA ARG A 126 7.66 -9.48 7.65
C ARG A 126 6.27 -8.97 7.34
N GLU A 127 5.39 -9.86 6.90
CA GLU A 127 3.99 -9.58 6.55
C GLU A 127 3.23 -8.86 7.69
N GLY A 128 3.54 -9.21 8.95
CA GLY A 128 2.96 -8.56 10.13
C GLY A 128 3.28 -7.07 10.29
N GLU A 129 4.34 -6.56 9.65
CA GLU A 129 4.74 -5.14 9.73
C GLU A 129 3.88 -4.22 8.87
N MET A 130 3.12 -4.80 7.91
CA MET A 130 2.23 -4.05 7.02
C MET A 130 0.80 -3.92 7.55
N LYS A 131 0.41 -4.80 8.48
CA LYS A 131 -0.88 -4.73 9.18
C LYS A 131 -1.24 -3.36 9.77
N PRO A 132 -0.34 -2.64 10.46
CA PRO A 132 -0.66 -1.30 10.97
C PRO A 132 -0.92 -0.29 9.84
N VAL A 133 -0.22 -0.40 8.70
CA VAL A 133 -0.46 0.46 7.52
C VAL A 133 -1.84 0.19 6.95
N PHE A 134 -2.21 -1.08 6.74
CA PHE A 134 -3.53 -1.45 6.24
C PHE A 134 -4.65 -1.00 7.18
N LYS A 135 -4.45 -1.13 8.49
CA LYS A 135 -5.42 -0.65 9.50
C LYS A 135 -5.58 0.87 9.46
N ALA A 136 -4.48 1.61 9.29
CA ALA A 136 -4.52 3.07 9.16
C ALA A 136 -5.22 3.51 7.86
N MET A 137 -4.91 2.84 6.74
CA MET A 137 -5.59 3.07 5.46
C MET A 137 -7.09 2.80 5.54
N GLN A 138 -7.47 1.67 6.15
CA GLN A 138 -8.88 1.32 6.37
C GLN A 138 -9.56 2.37 7.26
N THR A 139 -8.90 2.83 8.31
CA THR A 139 -9.44 3.88 9.20
C THR A 139 -9.65 5.20 8.45
N ALA A 140 -8.70 5.61 7.60
CA ALA A 140 -8.84 6.79 6.75
C ALA A 140 -9.99 6.64 5.74
N TYR A 141 -10.15 5.45 5.16
CA TYR A 141 -11.25 5.15 4.23
C TYR A 141 -12.62 5.15 4.93
N VAL A 142 -12.72 4.58 6.14
CA VAL A 142 -13.95 4.62 6.94
C VAL A 142 -14.32 6.06 7.32
N LYS A 143 -13.34 6.89 7.69
CA LYS A 143 -13.57 8.33 7.95
C LYS A 143 -14.09 9.07 6.72
N LEU A 144 -13.64 8.69 5.52
CA LEU A 144 -14.16 9.24 4.28
C LEU A 144 -15.62 8.82 4.04
N LEU A 145 -15.95 7.55 4.27
CA LEU A 145 -17.33 7.03 4.16
C LEU A 145 -18.28 7.62 5.21
N GLN A 146 -17.77 8.02 6.36
CA GLN A 146 -18.56 8.73 7.39
C GLN A 146 -18.91 10.17 7.00
N ASN A 147 -18.39 10.70 5.89
CA ASN A 147 -18.77 12.00 5.38
C ASN A 147 -20.15 11.90 4.68
N PRO A 148 -21.20 12.60 5.16
CA PRO A 148 -22.53 12.53 4.57
C PRO A 148 -22.60 13.06 3.13
N PHE A 149 -21.59 13.81 2.68
CA PHE A 149 -21.49 14.31 1.30
C PHE A 149 -20.63 13.43 0.39
N TYR A 150 -20.12 12.30 0.90
CA TYR A 150 -19.36 11.36 0.11
C TYR A 150 -20.27 10.23 -0.37
N ASP A 151 -20.49 10.16 -1.68
CA ASP A 151 -21.24 9.07 -2.28
C ASP A 151 -20.28 7.97 -2.78
N PRO A 152 -20.27 6.78 -2.16
CA PRO A 152 -19.44 5.66 -2.60
C PRO A 152 -19.84 5.12 -3.98
N ASP A 153 -21.11 5.27 -4.39
CA ASP A 153 -21.62 4.70 -5.64
C ASP A 153 -21.17 5.51 -6.86
N GLU A 154 -20.91 6.81 -6.70
CA GLU A 154 -20.28 7.66 -7.73
C GLU A 154 -18.85 7.20 -8.07
N HIS A 155 -18.19 6.58 -7.09
CA HIS A 155 -16.81 6.12 -7.19
C HIS A 155 -16.71 4.64 -7.54
N SER A 156 -17.80 3.89 -7.48
CA SER A 156 -17.84 2.47 -7.87
C SER A 156 -19.18 2.16 -8.56
N PRO A 157 -19.45 2.74 -9.75
CA PRO A 157 -20.74 2.61 -10.39
C PRO A 157 -21.06 1.13 -10.66
N PRO A 158 -22.29 0.67 -10.39
CA PRO A 158 -22.70 -0.73 -10.55
C PRO A 158 -22.60 -1.22 -12.01
N THR A 159 -22.46 -0.29 -12.98
CA THR A 159 -22.23 -0.57 -14.41
C THR A 159 -20.77 -0.93 -14.75
N GLY A 160 -19.86 -0.91 -13.77
CA GLY A 160 -18.48 -1.40 -13.94
C GLY A 160 -17.54 -0.51 -14.75
N SER A 161 -18.00 0.66 -15.22
CA SER A 161 -17.18 1.58 -16.02
C SER A 161 -16.74 2.81 -15.23
N GLY A 162 -15.45 2.87 -14.89
CA GLY A 162 -14.73 4.12 -14.63
C GLY A 162 -15.28 5.02 -13.50
N GLY A 163 -15.34 4.50 -12.28
CA GLY A 163 -15.70 5.32 -11.11
C GLY A 163 -14.74 6.50 -10.88
N LYS A 164 -15.26 7.60 -10.35
CA LYS A 164 -14.46 8.80 -10.07
C LYS A 164 -13.36 8.48 -9.05
N LYS A 165 -12.21 9.16 -9.17
CA LYS A 165 -11.15 9.11 -8.16
C LYS A 165 -11.59 9.88 -6.94
N ILE A 166 -11.14 9.45 -5.76
CA ILE A 166 -11.36 10.17 -4.51
C ILE A 166 -10.61 11.51 -4.58
N VAL A 167 -11.36 12.62 -4.59
CA VAL A 167 -10.80 14.00 -4.66
C VAL A 167 -10.70 14.65 -3.27
N SER A 168 -11.04 13.93 -2.20
CA SER A 168 -10.99 14.48 -0.84
C SER A 168 -9.57 14.84 -0.40
N ARG A 169 -9.33 16.14 -0.16
CA ARG A 169 -8.03 16.66 0.32
C ARG A 169 -7.61 16.04 1.65
N LYS A 170 -8.55 15.94 2.60
CA LYS A 170 -8.31 15.35 3.92
C LYS A 170 -7.85 13.89 3.81
N PHE A 171 -8.49 13.13 2.92
CA PHE A 171 -8.11 11.74 2.67
C PHE A 171 -6.71 11.63 2.04
N ALA A 172 -6.39 12.47 1.07
CA ALA A 172 -5.06 12.49 0.47
C ALA A 172 -3.96 12.87 1.48
N GLU A 173 -4.25 13.82 2.38
CA GLU A 173 -3.34 14.20 3.47
C GLU A 173 -3.14 13.08 4.49
N ASP A 174 -4.22 12.37 4.86
CA ASP A 174 -4.15 11.22 5.76
C ASP A 174 -3.31 10.09 5.13
N MET A 175 -3.53 9.77 3.85
CA MET A 175 -2.71 8.78 3.11
C MET A 175 -1.25 9.19 3.02
N ARG A 176 -1.00 10.47 2.76
CA ARG A 176 0.36 11.02 2.74
C ARG A 176 1.05 10.87 4.10
N ARG A 177 0.36 11.21 5.18
CA ARG A 177 0.88 11.07 6.54
C ARG A 177 1.22 9.63 6.87
N ILE A 178 0.36 8.68 6.50
CA ILE A 178 0.60 7.24 6.70
C ILE A 178 1.88 6.80 5.97
N GLY A 179 2.06 7.19 4.71
CA GLY A 179 3.25 6.85 3.93
C GLY A 179 4.56 7.46 4.44
N GLU A 180 4.52 8.70 4.93
CA GLU A 180 5.70 9.41 5.44
C GLU A 180 6.11 8.96 6.86
N SER A 181 5.13 8.62 7.71
CA SER A 181 5.33 8.27 9.12
C SER A 181 5.68 6.79 9.35
N TRP A 182 5.36 5.90 8.43
CA TRP A 182 5.68 4.49 8.59
C TRP A 182 7.17 4.23 8.47
N THR A 183 7.70 3.49 9.44
CA THR A 183 9.01 2.84 9.41
C THR A 183 8.86 1.42 9.94
N PRO A 184 9.70 0.46 9.49
CA PRO A 184 9.72 -0.90 10.03
C PRO A 184 9.77 -0.90 11.56
N GLY A 185 8.90 -1.70 12.17
CA GLY A 185 8.74 -1.78 13.64
C GLY A 185 7.71 -0.81 14.26
N VAL A 186 7.10 0.10 13.48
CA VAL A 186 5.95 0.89 13.94
C VAL A 186 4.71 0.00 13.99
N THR A 187 4.09 -0.13 15.17
CA THR A 187 2.92 -0.99 15.39
C THR A 187 1.58 -0.24 15.41
N ALA A 188 1.61 1.10 15.39
CA ALA A 188 0.42 1.96 15.34
C ALA A 188 0.74 3.27 14.60
N LEU A 189 -0.19 3.71 13.74
CA LEU A 189 -0.12 4.91 12.89
C LEU A 189 -1.41 5.73 13.03
#